data_AF-A0A1G8RSR7-F1
#
_entry.id   AF-A0A1G8RSR7-F1
#
_cell.length_a   1.000
_cell.length_b   1.000
_cell.length_c   1.000
_cell.angle_alpha   90.00
_cell.angle_beta   90.00
_cell.angle_gamma   90.00
#
_symmetry.space_group_name_H-M   'P 1'
#
loop_
_entity.id
_entity.type
_entity.pdbx_description
1 polymer ?
#
loop_
_entity_poly.entity_id
_entity_poly.type
_entity_poly.pdbx_seq_one_letter_code
_entity_poly.pdbx_strand_id
1 'polypeptide(L)'
;MARLEKFGTPALVGPVVGAVTFVVGFLLTYGVSVLNGGTTTNGAGWTYYQAHFVNIETEAVGGSEWAGVFGGQQFNYLLQQVQGSVVDAGQLVTPSEMFTSTVIPPAVYLGIPIAVLLLAGFSLARVSDAETPLQAVLATSTIAVGTTVAAAAGTVLFAEGTELLVRPARLDGILLVGLFYPLVVCPVGGVIATMTPALETVSQPTSKQAQERDQSAGDTGATRPETHLNRRSVLAGAGTIALGTAVGSAGAANTESGSPEAVAREFVTALDAGDRTAVNRTIADDSELDEWAPREFNWVGAFEIAFVDFRTVNHAGRGVTGAVTMTIGGNRETLRYRFRENSAGDWKLWEAVDGLRSSPSAVAREFVTALDADDRTAVNQTIADDGELDEWTGDEFDWVGAFEIDFLDFQTVRADDRGVVGEIDMAVAGNEGSLKYRFRQNSAGDWKLWEAVDGLRD
;
A
#
# COMPACT_ATOMS: atom_id res chain seq x y z
N MET A 1 -40.90 24.40 -13.90
CA MET A 1 -40.20 24.89 -15.10
C MET A 1 -39.77 26.37 -15.03
N ALA A 2 -40.53 27.31 -14.44
CA ALA A 2 -40.14 28.74 -14.44
C ALA A 2 -39.01 29.16 -13.45
N ARG A 3 -38.37 28.24 -12.72
CA ARG A 3 -37.28 28.56 -11.77
C ARG A 3 -35.87 28.30 -12.31
N LEU A 4 -35.72 27.51 -13.38
CA LEU A 4 -34.42 27.13 -13.94
C LEU A 4 -33.85 28.15 -14.94
N GLU A 5 -34.61 29.13 -15.42
CA GLU A 5 -34.06 30.20 -16.29
C GLU A 5 -33.16 31.20 -15.54
N LYS A 6 -33.19 31.21 -14.20
CA LYS A 6 -32.51 32.25 -13.41
C LYS A 6 -31.07 31.90 -13.02
N PHE A 7 -30.71 30.62 -13.08
CA PHE A 7 -29.35 30.15 -12.86
C PHE A 7 -28.87 29.56 -14.17
N GLY A 8 -27.85 30.18 -14.78
CA GLY A 8 -27.36 29.82 -16.11
C GLY A 8 -27.08 28.32 -16.27
N THR A 9 -26.92 27.87 -17.52
CA THR A 9 -26.64 26.47 -17.83
C THR A 9 -25.52 25.92 -16.92
N PRO A 10 -25.59 24.67 -16.44
CA PRO A 10 -24.59 24.07 -15.55
C PRO A 10 -23.14 24.27 -16.02
N ALA A 11 -22.94 24.34 -17.34
CA ALA A 11 -21.67 24.66 -17.98
C ALA A 11 -21.03 26.00 -17.56
N LEU A 12 -21.83 27.00 -17.17
CA LEU A 12 -21.34 28.30 -16.68
C LEU A 12 -21.22 28.34 -15.16
N VAL A 13 -22.16 27.71 -14.45
CA VAL A 13 -22.20 27.72 -12.98
C VAL A 13 -21.09 26.86 -12.38
N GLY A 14 -20.84 25.68 -12.97
CA GLY A 14 -19.82 24.73 -12.52
C GLY A 14 -18.42 25.32 -12.39
N PRO A 15 -17.86 25.95 -13.44
CA PRO A 15 -16.54 26.56 -13.35
C PRO A 15 -16.43 27.64 -12.26
N VAL A 16 -17.48 28.44 -12.05
CA VAL A 16 -17.48 29.44 -10.97
C VAL A 16 -17.47 28.76 -9.60
N VAL A 17 -18.32 27.73 -9.41
CA VAL A 17 -18.34 26.93 -8.19
C VAL A 17 -16.99 26.25 -7.95
N GLY A 18 -16.33 25.76 -9.00
CA GLY A 18 -14.98 25.17 -8.91
C GLY A 18 -13.92 26.14 -8.44
N ALA A 19 -13.87 27.34 -9.02
CA ALA A 19 -12.93 28.38 -8.57
C ALA A 19 -13.19 28.80 -7.12
N VAL A 20 -14.45 28.99 -6.74
CA VAL A 20 -14.84 29.31 -5.34
C VAL A 20 -14.46 28.18 -4.40
N THR A 21 -14.70 26.93 -4.79
CA THR A 21 -14.36 25.72 -4.01
C THR A 21 -12.86 25.64 -3.75
N PHE A 22 -12.03 25.89 -4.76
CA PHE A 22 -10.58 25.96 -4.61
C PHE A 22 -10.17 27.02 -3.57
N VAL A 23 -10.72 28.23 -3.68
CA VAL A 23 -10.43 29.34 -2.75
C VAL A 23 -10.88 28.99 -1.32
N VAL A 24 -12.06 28.40 -1.14
CA VAL A 24 -12.56 27.98 0.17
C VAL A 24 -11.66 26.90 0.77
N GLY A 25 -11.26 25.89 -0.02
CA GLY A 25 -10.34 24.84 0.41
C GLY A 25 -9.01 25.42 0.87
N PHE A 26 -8.41 26.31 0.07
CA PHE A 26 -7.19 27.02 0.42
C PHE A 26 -7.34 27.84 1.71
N LEU A 27 -8.41 28.62 1.86
CA LEU A 27 -8.63 29.46 3.04
C LEU A 27 -8.84 28.63 4.31
N LEU A 28 -9.51 27.47 4.21
CA LEU A 28 -9.63 26.53 5.32
C LEU A 28 -8.26 25.97 5.70
N THR A 29 -7.47 25.51 4.73
CA THR A 29 -6.10 25.03 4.98
C THR A 29 -5.25 26.13 5.62
N TYR A 30 -5.29 27.36 5.10
CA TYR A 30 -4.61 28.51 5.69
C TYR A 30 -5.04 28.77 7.13
N GLY A 31 -6.36 28.74 7.41
CA GLY A 31 -6.88 28.90 8.77
C GLY A 31 -6.36 27.81 9.72
N VAL A 32 -6.34 26.56 9.29
CA VAL A 32 -5.77 25.44 10.07
C VAL A 32 -4.27 25.62 10.28
N SER A 33 -3.52 26.02 9.23
CA SER A 33 -2.08 26.30 9.34
C SER A 33 -1.78 27.42 10.34
N VAL A 34 -2.57 28.50 10.35
CA VAL A 34 -2.46 29.60 11.31
C VAL A 34 -2.73 29.15 12.74
N LEU A 35 -3.76 28.33 12.95
CA LEU A 35 -4.04 27.72 14.26
C LEU A 35 -2.91 26.79 14.71
N ASN A 36 -2.20 26.18 13.76
CA ASN A 36 -1.03 25.36 14.01
C ASN A 36 0.29 26.15 14.10
N GLY A 37 0.23 27.48 14.22
CA GLY A 37 1.42 28.33 14.35
C GLY A 37 2.22 28.56 13.06
N GLY A 38 1.78 28.02 11.92
CA GLY A 38 2.32 28.35 10.59
C GLY A 38 1.82 29.72 10.12
N THR A 39 2.60 30.45 9.30
CA THR A 39 2.31 31.88 9.08
C THR A 39 2.36 32.38 7.64
N THR A 40 2.89 31.64 6.67
CA THR A 40 3.00 32.16 5.29
C THR A 40 1.86 31.68 4.40
N THR A 41 1.37 32.59 3.56
CA THR A 41 0.34 32.30 2.54
C THR A 41 0.83 31.22 1.56
N ASN A 42 2.12 31.27 1.19
CA ASN A 42 2.75 30.28 0.31
C ASN A 42 2.85 28.91 0.97
N GLY A 43 3.27 28.86 2.24
CA GLY A 43 3.33 27.61 3.01
C GLY A 43 1.97 26.91 3.08
N ALA A 44 0.89 27.66 3.35
CA ALA A 44 -0.47 27.12 3.31
C ALA A 44 -0.90 26.70 1.90
N GLY A 45 -0.45 27.43 0.87
CA GLY A 45 -0.63 27.05 -0.53
C GLY A 45 0.01 25.69 -0.79
N TRP A 46 1.26 25.49 -0.38
CA TRP A 46 1.95 24.21 -0.49
C TRP A 46 1.21 23.10 0.28
N THR A 47 0.76 23.38 1.50
CA THR A 47 -0.01 22.40 2.31
C THR A 47 -1.30 22.00 1.59
N TYR A 48 -1.99 22.94 0.97
CA TYR A 48 -3.23 22.67 0.24
C TYR A 48 -2.99 21.76 -0.98
N TYR A 49 -1.90 21.97 -1.73
CA TYR A 49 -1.52 21.09 -2.84
C TYR A 49 -1.09 19.70 -2.35
N GLN A 50 -0.26 19.64 -1.31
CA GLN A 50 0.17 18.36 -0.73
C GLN A 50 -0.99 17.55 -0.14
N ALA A 51 -2.05 18.22 0.33
CA ALA A 51 -3.26 17.54 0.78
C ALA A 51 -3.98 16.78 -0.37
N HIS A 52 -3.64 17.08 -1.62
CA HIS A 52 -4.04 16.35 -2.83
C HIS A 52 -2.93 15.45 -3.37
N PHE A 53 -1.95 15.08 -2.54
CA PHE A 53 -0.81 14.23 -2.89
C PHE A 53 0.12 14.84 -3.96
N VAL A 54 0.10 16.17 -4.11
CA VAL A 54 1.00 16.87 -5.04
C VAL A 54 2.31 17.20 -4.33
N ASN A 55 3.43 16.79 -4.92
CA ASN A 55 4.76 17.14 -4.42
C ASN A 55 5.05 18.64 -4.59
N ILE A 56 5.95 19.15 -3.75
CA ILE A 56 6.58 20.45 -3.95
C ILE A 56 7.87 20.22 -4.73
N GLU A 57 8.05 20.96 -5.80
CA GLU A 57 9.25 21.00 -6.61
C GLU A 57 10.17 22.14 -6.15
N THR A 58 11.46 21.89 -6.24
CA THR A 58 12.52 22.86 -5.98
C THR A 58 13.32 23.08 -7.27
N GLU A 59 13.47 24.33 -7.69
CA GLU A 59 14.19 24.72 -8.90
C GLU A 59 15.24 25.77 -8.54
N ALA A 60 16.50 25.51 -8.91
CA ALA A 60 17.57 26.44 -8.63
C ALA A 60 17.51 27.66 -9.55
N VAL A 61 17.63 28.85 -8.98
CA VAL A 61 17.63 30.11 -9.74
C VAL A 61 19.00 30.78 -9.60
N GLY A 62 19.74 30.86 -10.71
CA GLY A 62 20.88 31.77 -10.82
C GLY A 62 22.25 31.23 -10.39
N GLY A 63 22.57 29.96 -10.63
CA GLY A 63 23.91 29.42 -10.34
C GLY A 63 24.28 29.43 -8.85
N SER A 64 23.28 29.48 -7.98
CA SER A 64 23.44 29.39 -6.53
C SER A 64 24.09 28.05 -6.16
N GLU A 65 24.88 28.03 -5.08
CA GLU A 65 25.49 26.79 -4.56
C GLU A 65 24.41 25.75 -4.19
N TRP A 66 23.20 26.22 -3.87
CA TRP A 66 22.02 25.40 -3.63
C TRP A 66 21.52 24.63 -4.86
N ALA A 67 21.97 24.99 -6.07
CA ALA A 67 21.51 24.37 -7.30
C ALA A 67 21.88 22.90 -7.41
N GLY A 68 23.10 22.55 -6.99
CA GLY A 68 23.56 21.15 -7.02
C GLY A 68 22.95 20.30 -5.91
N VAL A 69 22.45 20.92 -4.84
CA VAL A 69 21.95 20.22 -3.65
C VAL A 69 20.43 20.02 -3.70
N PHE A 70 19.69 21.05 -4.09
CA PHE A 70 18.22 21.05 -4.06
C PHE A 70 17.59 21.25 -5.43
N GLY A 71 18.36 21.40 -6.51
CA GLY A 71 17.80 21.51 -7.84
C GLY A 71 17.09 20.23 -8.27
N GLY A 72 15.80 20.30 -8.56
CA GLY A 72 15.02 19.19 -9.12
C GLY A 72 14.41 18.24 -8.09
N GLN A 73 14.55 18.49 -6.79
CA GLN A 73 13.94 17.62 -5.78
C GLN A 73 12.43 17.81 -5.69
N GLN A 74 11.74 16.70 -5.42
CA GLN A 74 10.30 16.65 -5.18
C GLN A 74 10.00 16.00 -3.82
N PHE A 75 9.11 16.61 -3.03
CA PHE A 75 8.73 16.02 -1.74
C PHE A 75 7.31 16.39 -1.28
N ASN A 76 6.72 15.53 -0.43
CA ASN A 76 5.44 15.75 0.23
C ASN A 76 5.60 15.61 1.76
N TYR A 77 5.70 16.75 2.46
CA TYR A 77 5.96 16.75 3.90
C TYR A 77 4.76 16.28 4.74
N LEU A 78 3.52 16.41 4.24
CA LEU A 78 2.34 15.90 4.96
C LEU A 78 2.37 14.38 5.11
N LEU A 79 2.89 13.67 4.10
CA LEU A 79 2.98 12.20 4.12
C LEU A 79 4.28 11.70 4.74
N GLN A 80 5.40 12.37 4.45
CA GLN A 80 6.71 12.01 5.02
C GLN A 80 6.72 12.10 6.56
N GLN A 81 5.96 13.03 7.18
CA GLN A 81 5.80 13.05 8.64
C GLN A 81 4.96 11.89 9.20
N VAL A 82 3.97 11.39 8.46
CA VAL A 82 3.06 10.33 8.93
C VAL A 82 3.79 8.98 9.07
N GLN A 83 4.86 8.78 8.32
CA GLN A 83 5.60 7.51 8.30
C GLN A 83 6.73 7.42 9.33
N GLY A 84 6.98 8.48 10.11
CA GLY A 84 7.96 8.44 11.20
C GLY A 84 9.42 8.29 10.73
N SER A 85 9.70 8.49 9.45
CA SER A 85 11.06 8.47 8.90
C SER A 85 11.75 9.80 9.19
N VAL A 86 12.83 9.74 9.95
CA VAL A 86 13.84 10.80 10.00
C VAL A 86 14.44 10.81 8.60
N VAL A 87 14.28 11.92 7.86
CA VAL A 87 15.09 12.18 6.65
C VAL A 87 16.58 12.11 7.10
N ASP A 88 17.59 11.82 6.28
CA ASP A 88 19.02 11.64 6.72
C ASP A 88 20.04 12.68 6.20
N ALA A 89 20.89 13.25 7.07
CA ALA A 89 21.52 14.59 6.85
C ALA A 89 22.88 14.55 6.18
N GLY A 90 22.95 14.58 4.84
CA GLY A 90 22.98 15.78 3.96
C GLY A 90 21.64 16.36 3.46
N GLN A 91 20.53 15.88 4.03
CA GLN A 91 19.24 16.54 4.35
C GLN A 91 19.08 18.03 4.13
N LEU A 92 17.96 18.34 3.47
CA LEU A 92 17.14 19.53 3.68
C LEU A 92 16.70 19.71 5.13
N VAL A 93 16.78 20.98 5.55
CA VAL A 93 15.90 21.71 6.49
C VAL A 93 15.12 20.78 7.39
N THR A 94 15.46 20.73 8.68
CA THR A 94 14.48 20.34 9.70
C THR A 94 13.21 21.15 9.43
N PRO A 95 12.10 20.57 8.92
CA PRO A 95 10.82 21.29 8.79
C PRO A 95 10.23 21.53 10.18
N SER A 96 11.05 21.38 11.23
CA SER A 96 10.68 21.17 12.59
C SER A 96 10.31 22.46 13.31
N GLU A 97 10.19 23.58 12.60
CA GLU A 97 9.70 24.84 13.17
C GLU A 97 8.51 25.45 12.42
N MET A 98 8.30 25.15 11.13
CA MET A 98 7.17 25.73 10.39
C MET A 98 5.82 25.02 10.61
N PHE A 99 5.83 23.74 11.03
CA PHE A 99 4.59 22.95 11.21
C PHE A 99 4.59 22.00 12.42
N THR A 100 5.60 22.04 13.29
CA THR A 100 5.76 21.16 14.48
C THR A 100 4.98 21.55 15.71
N SER A 101 4.05 22.50 15.59
CA SER A 101 2.90 22.43 16.47
C SER A 101 2.23 21.08 16.21
N THR A 102 2.50 20.11 17.06
CA THR A 102 1.92 18.75 17.09
C THR A 102 0.42 18.76 17.42
N VAL A 103 -0.22 19.92 17.38
CA VAL A 103 -1.61 20.09 17.82
C VAL A 103 -2.59 19.55 16.77
N ILE A 104 -2.29 19.69 15.47
CA ILE A 104 -3.22 19.29 14.40
C ILE A 104 -2.64 18.11 13.59
N PRO A 105 -3.27 16.91 13.64
CA PRO A 105 -2.82 15.76 12.89
C PRO A 105 -2.84 15.98 11.36
N PRO A 106 -1.90 15.40 10.59
CA PRO A 106 -1.87 15.48 9.12
C PRO A 106 -3.18 15.07 8.44
N ALA A 107 -3.91 14.10 9.04
CA ALA A 107 -5.21 13.65 8.56
C ALA A 107 -6.25 14.78 8.44
N VAL A 108 -6.15 15.84 9.27
CA VAL A 108 -7.05 17.00 9.17
C VAL A 108 -6.83 17.74 7.87
N TYR A 109 -5.57 17.96 7.48
CA TYR A 109 -5.24 18.63 6.21
C TYR A 109 -5.68 17.80 5.01
N LEU A 110 -5.43 16.49 5.03
CA LEU A 110 -5.87 15.55 3.97
C LEU A 110 -7.40 15.50 3.83
N GLY A 111 -8.14 15.72 4.92
CA GLY A 111 -9.60 15.73 4.90
C GLY A 111 -10.22 16.99 4.29
N ILE A 112 -9.54 18.13 4.33
CA ILE A 112 -10.10 19.43 3.88
C ILE A 112 -10.52 19.37 2.41
N PRO A 113 -9.67 18.98 1.45
CA PRO A 113 -10.07 18.94 0.05
C PRO A 113 -11.27 18.04 -0.22
N ILE A 114 -11.28 16.85 0.40
CA ILE A 114 -12.33 15.86 0.24
C ILE A 114 -13.66 16.44 0.74
N ALA A 115 -13.68 17.02 1.93
CA ALA A 115 -14.87 17.60 2.51
C ALA A 115 -15.43 18.76 1.67
N VAL A 116 -14.57 19.68 1.22
CA VAL A 116 -14.99 20.84 0.43
C VAL A 116 -15.51 20.41 -0.95
N LEU A 117 -14.82 19.49 -1.64
CA LEU A 117 -15.25 18.99 -2.96
C LEU A 117 -16.55 18.18 -2.88
N LEU A 118 -16.72 17.35 -1.84
CA LEU A 118 -17.98 16.63 -1.59
C LEU A 118 -19.13 17.62 -1.36
N LEU A 119 -18.94 18.63 -0.52
CA LEU A 119 -19.95 19.65 -0.23
C LEU A 119 -20.29 20.48 -1.47
N ALA A 120 -19.29 20.81 -2.30
CA ALA A 120 -19.50 21.52 -3.55
C ALA A 120 -20.30 20.69 -4.55
N GLY A 121 -19.94 19.41 -4.73
CA GLY A 121 -20.68 18.47 -5.57
C GLY A 121 -22.12 18.28 -5.10
N PHE A 122 -22.31 18.07 -3.79
CA PHE A 122 -23.64 17.96 -3.19
C PHE A 122 -24.49 19.22 -3.44
N SER A 123 -23.91 20.39 -3.18
CA SER A 123 -24.61 21.67 -3.31
C SER A 123 -24.98 21.97 -4.77
N LEU A 124 -24.05 21.73 -5.71
CA LEU A 124 -24.32 21.98 -7.13
C LEU A 124 -25.39 21.03 -7.67
N ALA A 125 -25.37 19.75 -7.30
CA ALA A 125 -26.40 18.79 -7.70
C ALA A 125 -27.80 19.19 -7.18
N ARG A 126 -27.89 19.73 -5.95
CA ARG A 126 -29.15 20.27 -5.40
C ARG A 126 -29.61 21.54 -6.12
N VAL A 127 -28.69 22.45 -6.44
CA VAL A 127 -29.03 23.70 -7.14
C VAL A 127 -29.41 23.43 -8.60
N SER A 128 -28.84 22.40 -9.23
CA SER A 128 -29.18 22.00 -10.60
C SER A 128 -30.42 21.13 -10.72
N ASP A 129 -31.12 20.85 -9.62
CA ASP A 129 -32.27 19.93 -9.57
C ASP A 129 -31.97 18.58 -10.24
N ALA A 130 -30.81 17.98 -9.96
CA ALA A 130 -30.44 16.69 -10.56
C ALA A 130 -31.35 15.57 -10.01
N GLU A 131 -32.15 14.94 -10.88
CA GLU A 131 -33.11 13.91 -10.48
C GLU A 131 -32.50 12.50 -10.48
N THR A 132 -31.42 12.31 -11.24
CA THR A 132 -30.77 11.01 -11.42
C THR A 132 -29.28 11.06 -11.07
N PRO A 133 -28.67 9.95 -10.63
CA PRO A 133 -27.23 9.88 -10.38
C PRO A 133 -26.39 10.33 -11.58
N LEU A 134 -26.78 9.93 -12.79
CA LEU A 134 -26.08 10.32 -14.02
C LEU A 134 -26.12 11.83 -14.27
N GLN A 135 -27.29 12.47 -14.10
CA GLN A 135 -27.41 13.93 -14.21
C GLN A 135 -26.55 14.65 -13.17
N ALA A 136 -26.51 14.14 -11.92
CA ALA A 136 -25.69 14.72 -10.86
C ALA A 136 -24.19 14.59 -11.17
N VAL A 137 -23.73 13.44 -11.66
CA VAL A 137 -22.34 13.23 -12.11
C VAL A 137 -22.00 14.24 -13.21
N LEU A 138 -22.82 14.34 -14.26
CA LEU A 138 -22.55 15.26 -15.38
C LEU A 138 -22.54 16.73 -14.95
N ALA A 139 -23.47 17.15 -14.10
CA ALA A 139 -23.53 18.51 -13.59
C ALA A 139 -22.31 18.83 -12.71
N THR A 140 -21.97 17.95 -11.76
CA THR A 140 -20.88 18.19 -10.81
C THR A 140 -19.48 18.07 -11.41
N SER A 141 -19.29 17.28 -12.47
CA SER A 141 -18.02 17.24 -13.21
C SER A 141 -17.62 18.57 -13.84
N THR A 142 -18.57 19.49 -14.07
CA THR A 142 -18.25 20.83 -14.60
C THR A 142 -17.47 21.70 -13.59
N ILE A 143 -17.45 21.34 -12.30
CA ILE A 143 -16.63 21.98 -11.26
C ILE A 143 -15.14 21.85 -11.60
N ALA A 144 -14.73 20.73 -12.20
CA ALA A 144 -13.34 20.44 -12.55
C ALA A 144 -12.70 21.52 -13.44
N VAL A 145 -13.48 22.14 -14.33
CA VAL A 145 -12.98 23.21 -15.20
C VAL A 145 -12.51 24.42 -14.39
N GLY A 146 -13.31 24.81 -13.39
CA GLY A 146 -13.01 25.95 -12.52
C GLY A 146 -11.82 25.70 -11.61
N THR A 147 -11.79 24.53 -10.98
CA THR A 147 -10.66 24.09 -10.14
C THR A 147 -9.38 23.95 -10.95
N THR A 148 -9.44 23.49 -12.21
CA THR A 148 -8.27 23.40 -13.10
C THR A 148 -7.64 24.77 -13.34
N VAL A 149 -8.45 25.78 -13.68
CA VAL A 149 -7.96 27.15 -13.90
C VAL A 149 -7.40 27.74 -12.60
N ALA A 150 -8.09 27.54 -11.48
CA ALA A 150 -7.64 28.03 -10.18
C ALA A 150 -6.34 27.33 -9.72
N ALA A 151 -6.20 26.02 -9.97
CA ALA A 151 -5.00 25.25 -9.67
C ALA A 151 -3.83 25.69 -10.55
N ALA A 152 -4.04 25.98 -11.82
CA ALA A 152 -2.99 26.54 -12.68
C ALA A 152 -2.51 27.92 -12.19
N ALA A 153 -3.44 28.76 -11.71
CA ALA A 153 -3.07 30.04 -11.09
C ALA A 153 -2.31 29.83 -9.77
N GLY A 154 -2.74 28.88 -8.94
CA GLY A 154 -2.11 28.57 -7.65
C GLY A 154 -0.67 28.09 -7.77
N THR A 155 -0.31 27.29 -8.79
CA THR A 155 1.08 26.84 -8.98
C THR A 155 2.05 27.99 -9.31
N VAL A 156 1.52 29.11 -9.84
CA VAL A 156 2.28 30.34 -10.08
C VAL A 156 2.26 31.23 -8.84
N LEU A 157 1.11 31.40 -8.20
CA LEU A 157 0.93 32.31 -7.06
C LEU A 157 1.66 31.82 -5.80
N PHE A 158 1.77 30.50 -5.61
CA PHE A 158 2.44 29.91 -4.45
C PHE A 158 3.91 29.56 -4.71
N ALA A 159 4.50 30.07 -5.79
CA ALA A 159 5.93 29.93 -6.01
C ALA A 159 6.69 30.97 -5.15
N GLU A 160 7.67 30.54 -4.37
CA GLU A 160 8.47 31.41 -3.50
C GLU A 160 9.96 31.09 -3.62
N GLY A 161 10.81 32.13 -3.53
CA GLY A 161 12.26 31.99 -3.40
C GLY A 161 13.04 32.78 -4.44
N THR A 162 14.20 33.31 -4.04
CA THR A 162 15.08 34.13 -4.88
C THR A 162 16.26 33.34 -5.46
N GLU A 163 16.82 32.40 -4.69
CA GLU A 163 17.95 31.55 -5.09
C GLU A 163 17.54 30.10 -5.32
N LEU A 164 16.48 29.66 -4.63
CA LEU A 164 15.84 28.36 -4.76
C LEU A 164 14.34 28.60 -4.84
N LEU A 165 13.77 28.40 -6.02
CA LEU A 165 12.35 28.54 -6.28
C LEU A 165 11.63 27.28 -5.81
N VAL A 166 10.84 27.42 -4.75
CA VAL A 166 10.00 26.37 -4.18
C VAL A 166 8.57 26.59 -4.64
N ARG A 167 7.94 25.57 -5.24
CA ARG A 167 6.56 25.68 -5.75
C ARG A 167 5.87 24.32 -5.80
N PRO A 168 4.53 24.27 -5.86
CA PRO A 168 3.85 23.02 -6.20
C PRO A 168 4.29 22.49 -7.57
N ALA A 169 4.44 21.16 -7.68
CA ALA A 169 4.71 20.51 -8.94
C ALA A 169 3.66 20.92 -9.97
N ARG A 170 4.09 21.51 -11.09
CA ARG A 170 3.16 22.26 -11.96
C ARG A 170 2.14 21.35 -12.61
N LEU A 171 2.61 20.30 -13.28
CA LEU A 171 1.76 19.38 -14.01
C LEU A 171 0.87 18.60 -13.05
N ASP A 172 1.46 18.02 -12.00
CA ASP A 172 0.75 17.24 -11.00
C ASP A 172 -0.25 18.10 -10.21
N GLY A 173 0.12 19.33 -9.88
CA GLY A 173 -0.77 20.30 -9.25
C GLY A 173 -2.01 20.60 -10.10
N ILE A 174 -1.83 20.82 -11.39
CA ILE A 174 -2.95 21.08 -12.30
C ILE A 174 -3.80 19.82 -12.50
N LEU A 175 -3.16 18.66 -12.68
CA LEU A 175 -3.88 17.41 -12.93
C LEU A 175 -4.59 16.90 -11.68
N LEU A 176 -3.90 16.77 -10.54
CA LEU A 176 -4.49 16.21 -9.32
C LEU A 176 -5.47 17.18 -8.66
N VAL A 177 -5.04 18.39 -8.29
CA VAL A 177 -5.90 19.38 -7.61
C VAL A 177 -6.97 19.92 -8.55
N GLY A 178 -6.58 20.18 -9.81
CA GLY A 178 -7.43 20.85 -10.77
C GLY A 178 -8.47 19.93 -11.42
N LEU A 179 -8.07 18.71 -11.79
CA LEU A 179 -8.86 17.84 -12.66
C LEU A 179 -9.33 16.55 -11.95
N PHE A 180 -8.40 15.70 -11.52
CA PHE A 180 -8.71 14.35 -11.02
C PHE A 180 -9.52 14.37 -9.73
N TYR A 181 -9.07 15.09 -8.69
CA TYR A 181 -9.81 15.15 -7.42
C TYR A 181 -11.24 15.65 -7.59
N PRO A 182 -11.48 16.79 -8.27
CA PRO A 182 -12.84 17.26 -8.54
C PRO A 182 -13.68 16.29 -9.36
N LEU A 183 -13.10 15.63 -10.38
CA LEU A 183 -13.81 14.64 -11.20
C LEU A 183 -14.19 13.36 -10.45
N VAL A 184 -13.48 13.02 -9.38
CA VAL A 184 -13.81 11.84 -8.56
C VAL A 184 -14.73 12.23 -7.41
N VAL A 185 -14.35 13.25 -6.63
CA VAL A 185 -14.98 13.57 -5.35
C VAL A 185 -16.29 14.33 -5.53
N CYS A 186 -16.38 15.30 -6.44
CA CYS A 186 -17.62 16.06 -6.62
C CYS A 186 -18.78 15.19 -7.11
N PRO A 187 -18.60 14.25 -8.07
CA PRO A 187 -19.65 13.32 -8.44
C PRO A 187 -20.18 12.47 -7.30
N VAL A 188 -19.33 12.01 -6.37
CA VAL A 188 -19.79 11.30 -5.17
C VAL A 188 -20.73 12.19 -4.35
N GLY A 189 -20.35 13.44 -4.09
CA GLY A 189 -21.20 14.41 -3.42
C GLY A 189 -22.53 14.65 -4.14
N GLY A 190 -22.49 14.73 -5.48
CA GLY A 190 -23.68 14.87 -6.32
C GLY A 190 -24.62 13.67 -6.25
N VAL A 191 -24.09 12.45 -6.29
CA VAL A 191 -24.89 11.22 -6.15
C VAL A 191 -25.55 11.16 -4.78
N ILE A 192 -24.81 11.46 -3.70
CA ILE A 192 -25.36 11.54 -2.34
C ILE A 192 -26.53 12.54 -2.29
N ALA A 193 -26.43 13.68 -2.98
CA ALA A 193 -27.50 14.66 -3.04
C ALA A 193 -28.80 14.12 -3.65
N THR A 194 -28.72 13.24 -4.65
CA THR A 194 -29.88 12.60 -5.30
C THR A 194 -30.51 11.50 -4.44
N MET A 195 -29.71 10.81 -3.62
CA MET A 195 -30.18 9.76 -2.72
C MET A 195 -30.77 10.34 -1.43
N THR A 196 -30.30 11.51 -1.02
CA THR A 196 -30.83 12.21 0.14
C THR A 196 -32.17 12.82 -0.28
N PRO A 197 -33.31 12.38 0.28
CA PRO A 197 -34.58 13.05 -0.01
C PRO A 197 -34.42 14.54 0.29
N ALA A 198 -35.11 15.38 -0.48
CA ALA A 198 -35.31 16.75 0.01
C ALA A 198 -35.83 16.58 1.43
N LEU A 199 -35.15 17.16 2.41
CA LEU A 199 -35.77 17.41 3.69
C LEU A 199 -36.95 18.30 3.31
N GLU A 200 -38.08 17.69 2.97
CA GLU A 200 -39.34 18.36 2.88
C GLU A 200 -39.44 18.97 4.24
N THR A 201 -39.09 20.26 4.31
CA THR A 201 -39.29 21.11 5.46
C THR A 201 -40.66 20.71 5.91
N VAL A 202 -40.74 19.99 7.03
CA VAL A 202 -41.99 19.52 7.61
C VAL A 202 -42.68 20.80 8.00
N SER A 203 -43.30 21.42 7.01
CA SER A 203 -44.19 22.53 7.12
C SER A 203 -45.40 21.84 7.68
N GLN A 204 -45.37 21.62 8.99
CA GLN A 204 -46.49 21.11 9.74
C GLN A 204 -47.71 21.92 9.28
N PRO A 205 -48.75 21.29 8.72
CA PRO A 205 -50.03 21.94 8.60
C PRO A 205 -50.69 21.94 9.98
N THR A 206 -50.12 22.62 10.97
CA THR A 206 -50.67 22.69 12.35
C THR A 206 -51.79 23.73 12.51
N SER A 207 -52.37 24.25 11.43
CA SER A 207 -53.44 25.26 11.54
C SER A 207 -54.80 24.88 10.97
N LYS A 208 -54.98 23.71 10.34
CA LYS A 208 -56.34 23.29 9.88
C LYS A 208 -56.97 22.12 10.64
N GLN A 209 -56.21 21.19 11.22
CA GLN A 209 -56.80 20.10 12.01
C GLN A 209 -57.06 20.43 13.48
N ALA A 210 -56.54 21.56 14.00
CA ALA A 210 -56.93 22.07 15.32
C ALA A 210 -58.28 22.81 15.30
N GLN A 211 -58.80 23.19 14.13
CA GLN A 211 -60.07 23.91 14.01
C GLN A 211 -61.28 22.98 13.76
N GLU A 212 -61.06 21.74 13.34
CA GLU A 212 -62.15 20.74 13.17
C GLU A 212 -62.30 19.79 14.37
N ARG A 213 -61.31 19.69 15.28
CA ARG A 213 -61.41 18.84 16.47
C ARG A 213 -62.21 19.43 17.63
N ASP A 214 -62.53 20.73 17.60
CA ASP A 214 -63.46 21.36 18.54
C ASP A 214 -64.94 21.28 18.10
N GLN A 215 -65.24 20.64 16.96
CA GLN A 215 -66.62 20.47 16.48
C GLN A 215 -67.17 19.03 16.57
N SER A 216 -66.42 18.06 17.09
CA SER A 216 -66.85 16.64 17.15
C SER A 216 -66.77 16.01 18.55
N ALA A 217 -66.83 16.83 19.61
CA ALA A 217 -67.05 16.34 20.97
C ALA A 217 -68.54 16.12 21.22
N GLY A 218 -69.07 15.02 20.69
CA GLY A 218 -70.44 14.60 20.97
C GLY A 218 -70.85 13.36 20.21
N ASP A 219 -70.27 12.19 20.51
CA ASP A 219 -71.08 10.99 20.71
C ASP A 219 -70.28 9.84 21.35
N THR A 220 -71.05 9.02 22.04
CA THR A 220 -70.82 7.96 23.01
C THR A 220 -70.10 6.68 22.52
N GLY A 221 -69.55 5.92 23.48
CA GLY A 221 -69.74 4.47 23.49
C GLY A 221 -68.50 3.55 23.38
N ALA A 222 -68.01 3.12 24.55
CA ALA A 222 -67.74 1.72 24.94
C ALA A 222 -66.81 0.78 24.11
N THR A 223 -66.02 0.02 24.89
CA THR A 223 -65.41 -1.32 24.68
C THR A 223 -63.97 -1.47 24.13
N ARG A 224 -63.09 -1.88 25.07
CA ARG A 224 -61.88 -2.75 25.00
C ARG A 224 -62.16 -4.12 24.32
N PRO A 225 -61.22 -5.09 24.19
CA PRO A 225 -59.73 -5.15 24.15
C PRO A 225 -59.25 -5.86 22.83
N GLU A 226 -57.99 -6.13 22.47
CA GLU A 226 -57.09 -7.19 22.95
C GLU A 226 -55.71 -7.18 22.23
N THR A 227 -54.73 -7.66 22.99
CA THR A 227 -53.38 -8.16 22.71
C THR A 227 -53.24 -9.19 21.59
N HIS A 228 -52.09 -9.21 20.89
CA HIS A 228 -51.41 -10.47 20.53
C HIS A 228 -49.89 -10.28 20.34
N LEU A 229 -49.14 -10.91 21.24
CA LEU A 229 -47.70 -11.25 21.11
C LEU A 229 -47.53 -12.37 20.08
N ASN A 230 -46.43 -12.36 19.32
CA ASN A 230 -45.89 -13.61 18.75
C ASN A 230 -44.35 -13.64 18.82
N ARG A 231 -43.85 -14.63 19.57
CA ARG A 231 -42.44 -15.02 19.74
C ARG A 231 -42.35 -16.49 19.33
N ARG A 232 -41.28 -16.84 18.59
CA ARG A 232 -40.69 -18.18 18.31
C ARG A 232 -41.03 -18.90 16.98
N SER A 233 -39.97 -19.12 16.21
CA SER A 233 -39.56 -20.35 15.52
C SER A 233 -38.11 -20.08 15.03
N VAL A 234 -37.00 -20.77 15.37
CA VAL A 234 -36.62 -22.16 15.69
C VAL A 234 -36.60 -23.12 14.48
N LEU A 235 -35.35 -23.50 14.14
CA LEU A 235 -34.82 -24.77 13.57
C LEU A 235 -34.79 -25.04 12.05
N ALA A 236 -33.59 -25.54 11.66
CA ALA A 236 -33.22 -26.59 10.68
C ALA A 236 -32.30 -26.08 9.55
N GLY A 237 -31.22 -26.74 9.13
CA GLY A 237 -30.66 -28.07 9.42
C GLY A 237 -29.85 -28.60 8.22
N ALA A 238 -29.10 -29.70 8.44
CA ALA A 238 -28.43 -30.62 7.48
C ALA A 238 -27.00 -30.24 6.99
N GLY A 239 -26.02 -31.15 6.91
CA GLY A 239 -26.01 -32.59 7.16
C GLY A 239 -24.62 -33.26 6.92
N THR A 240 -24.45 -34.40 7.61
CA THR A 240 -23.59 -35.61 7.52
C THR A 240 -22.71 -35.86 6.27
N ILE A 241 -21.56 -36.57 6.37
CA ILE A 241 -21.40 -38.06 6.25
C ILE A 241 -20.05 -38.55 6.88
N ALA A 242 -20.05 -39.79 7.37
CA ALA A 242 -18.96 -40.55 8.00
C ALA A 242 -18.26 -41.57 7.06
N LEU A 243 -17.05 -42.06 7.40
CA LEU A 243 -16.66 -43.49 7.54
C LEU A 243 -15.13 -43.74 7.46
N GLY A 244 -14.59 -44.43 8.48
CA GLY A 244 -13.80 -45.67 8.26
C GLY A 244 -12.34 -45.69 8.75
N THR A 245 -12.09 -46.21 9.95
CA THR A 245 -10.75 -46.58 10.43
C THR A 245 -10.48 -48.07 10.21
N ALA A 246 -9.53 -48.39 9.34
CA ALA A 246 -8.95 -49.73 9.22
C ALA A 246 -7.64 -49.80 10.02
N VAL A 247 -7.56 -50.81 10.89
CA VAL A 247 -6.38 -51.22 11.66
C VAL A 247 -5.59 -52.21 10.80
N GLY A 248 -4.32 -51.92 10.52
CA GLY A 248 -3.44 -52.77 9.71
C GLY A 248 -1.95 -52.59 10.02
N SER A 249 -1.42 -53.56 10.78
CA SER A 249 -0.03 -54.00 10.97
C SER A 249 1.14 -53.02 10.88
N ALA A 250 1.79 -52.81 12.02
CA ALA A 250 3.16 -52.34 12.16
C ALA A 250 4.16 -53.42 11.67
N GLY A 251 4.85 -53.14 10.57
CA GLY A 251 6.16 -53.70 10.26
C GLY A 251 7.20 -52.64 10.58
N ALA A 252 8.17 -52.96 11.44
CA ALA A 252 9.28 -52.08 11.80
C ALA A 252 10.15 -51.80 10.57
N ALA A 253 9.85 -50.70 9.87
CA ALA A 253 10.80 -50.05 8.99
C ALA A 253 11.88 -49.44 9.90
N ASN A 254 13.12 -49.94 9.79
CA ASN A 254 14.28 -49.22 10.29
C ASN A 254 14.21 -47.81 9.73
N THR A 255 14.16 -46.85 10.63
CA THR A 255 13.92 -45.44 10.40
C THR A 255 14.93 -44.90 9.38
N GLU A 256 14.49 -44.68 8.14
CA GLU A 256 15.24 -43.92 7.11
C GLU A 256 15.47 -42.46 7.51
N SER A 257 15.04 -42.02 8.71
CA SER A 257 15.15 -40.66 9.26
C SER A 257 16.59 -40.13 9.41
N GLY A 258 17.59 -40.86 8.94
CA GLY A 258 19.01 -40.49 8.97
C GLY A 258 19.59 -40.00 7.64
N SER A 259 18.79 -39.65 6.64
CA SER A 259 19.29 -39.11 5.36
C SER A 259 18.65 -37.77 4.96
N PRO A 260 19.36 -36.92 4.19
CA PRO A 260 18.78 -35.71 3.60
C PRO A 260 17.51 -35.98 2.78
N GLU A 261 17.46 -37.10 2.06
CA GLU A 261 16.29 -37.49 1.28
C GLU A 261 15.07 -37.77 2.17
N ALA A 262 15.26 -38.45 3.29
CA ALA A 262 14.16 -38.73 4.20
C ALA A 262 13.59 -37.45 4.83
N VAL A 263 14.47 -36.49 5.19
CA VAL A 263 14.05 -35.16 5.66
C VAL A 263 13.30 -34.40 4.57
N ALA A 264 13.79 -34.43 3.32
CA ALA A 264 13.11 -33.81 2.19
C ALA A 264 11.72 -34.41 1.95
N ARG A 265 11.60 -35.74 2.04
CA ARG A 265 10.32 -36.46 1.90
C ARG A 265 9.36 -36.10 3.03
N GLU A 266 9.83 -36.11 4.28
CA GLU A 266 9.04 -35.70 5.45
C GLU A 266 8.56 -34.26 5.33
N PHE A 267 9.44 -33.33 4.94
CA PHE A 267 9.11 -31.93 4.70
C PHE A 267 8.00 -31.77 3.67
N VAL A 268 8.12 -32.42 2.51
CA VAL A 268 7.10 -32.31 1.45
C VAL A 268 5.79 -33.00 1.84
N THR A 269 5.82 -34.15 2.51
CA THR A 269 4.62 -34.80 3.04
C THR A 269 3.90 -33.93 4.08
N ALA A 270 4.65 -33.22 4.92
CA ALA A 270 4.08 -32.32 5.90
C ALA A 270 3.46 -31.06 5.26
N LEU A 271 4.05 -30.55 4.16
CA LEU A 271 3.45 -29.47 3.37
C LEU A 271 2.11 -29.89 2.76
N ASP A 272 2.04 -31.06 2.13
CA ASP A 272 0.81 -31.61 1.53
C ASP A 272 -0.30 -31.83 2.57
N ALA A 273 0.07 -32.32 3.74
CA ALA A 273 -0.87 -32.53 4.84
C ALA A 273 -1.37 -31.22 5.48
N GLY A 274 -0.81 -30.07 5.11
CA GLY A 274 -1.07 -28.79 5.78
C GLY A 274 -0.62 -28.79 7.24
N ASP A 275 0.35 -29.62 7.62
CA ASP A 275 0.84 -29.73 9.01
C ASP A 275 2.08 -28.86 9.23
N ARG A 276 1.82 -27.58 9.55
CA ARG A 276 2.86 -26.59 9.88
C ARG A 276 3.79 -27.05 11.00
N THR A 277 3.27 -27.80 11.98
CA THR A 277 4.07 -28.26 13.13
C THR A 277 5.03 -29.37 12.71
N ALA A 278 4.60 -30.26 11.81
CA ALA A 278 5.49 -31.24 11.21
C ALA A 278 6.53 -30.60 10.30
N VAL A 279 6.16 -29.61 9.48
CA VAL A 279 7.11 -28.86 8.65
C VAL A 279 8.17 -28.17 9.50
N ASN A 280 7.78 -27.42 10.55
CA ASN A 280 8.76 -26.72 11.39
C ASN A 280 9.71 -27.70 12.12
N ARG A 281 9.26 -28.92 12.43
CA ARG A 281 10.15 -29.94 13.02
C ARG A 281 11.23 -30.43 12.08
N THR A 282 11.11 -30.29 10.76
CA THR A 282 12.18 -30.67 9.82
C THR A 282 13.23 -29.57 9.64
N ILE A 283 12.91 -28.34 10.03
CA ILE A 283 13.83 -27.19 10.02
C ILE A 283 14.77 -27.28 11.24
N ALA A 284 16.03 -26.92 11.06
CA ALA A 284 16.99 -26.87 12.18
C ALA A 284 16.74 -25.63 13.06
N ASP A 285 16.80 -25.80 14.38
CA ASP A 285 16.58 -24.71 15.34
C ASP A 285 17.57 -23.54 15.19
N ASP A 286 18.75 -23.82 14.65
CA ASP A 286 19.84 -22.87 14.38
C ASP A 286 20.03 -22.57 12.87
N SER A 287 19.02 -22.90 12.06
CA SER A 287 19.09 -22.75 10.60
C SER A 287 18.92 -21.31 10.12
N GLU A 288 19.21 -21.07 8.83
CA GLU A 288 18.90 -19.79 8.17
C GLU A 288 17.42 -19.68 7.77
N LEU A 289 16.66 -20.76 7.89
CA LEU A 289 15.22 -20.77 7.67
C LEU A 289 14.51 -20.52 8.99
N ASP A 290 13.74 -19.44 9.02
CA ASP A 290 12.79 -19.23 10.11
C ASP A 290 11.71 -20.32 10.10
N GLU A 291 11.11 -20.58 11.25
CA GLU A 291 9.88 -21.38 11.30
C GLU A 291 8.76 -20.76 10.44
N TRP A 292 7.94 -21.59 9.81
CA TRP A 292 6.79 -21.11 9.03
C TRP A 292 5.78 -20.40 9.94
N ALA A 293 5.50 -19.14 9.64
CA ALA A 293 4.44 -18.39 10.29
C ALA A 293 3.06 -18.91 9.83
N PRO A 294 2.00 -18.84 10.67
CA PRO A 294 0.66 -19.29 10.27
C PRO A 294 0.13 -18.64 8.98
N ARG A 295 0.44 -17.35 8.75
CA ARG A 295 0.00 -16.61 7.56
C ARG A 295 0.68 -17.11 6.29
N GLU A 296 2.00 -17.32 6.35
CA GLU A 296 2.82 -17.83 5.25
C GLU A 296 2.40 -19.27 4.88
N PHE A 297 2.16 -20.10 5.89
CA PHE A 297 1.81 -21.51 5.70
C PHE A 297 0.41 -21.72 5.11
N ASN A 298 -0.55 -20.85 5.43
CA ASN A 298 -1.91 -20.93 4.88
C ASN A 298 -1.94 -20.83 3.35
N TRP A 299 -0.96 -20.14 2.74
CA TRP A 299 -0.86 -20.07 1.28
C TRP A 299 -0.44 -21.42 0.68
N VAL A 300 0.58 -22.07 1.26
CA VAL A 300 1.05 -23.39 0.80
C VAL A 300 -0.05 -24.45 0.93
N GLY A 301 -0.81 -24.42 2.03
CA GLY A 301 -1.92 -25.34 2.26
C GLY A 301 -3.08 -25.24 1.25
N ALA A 302 -3.06 -24.27 0.34
CA ALA A 302 -4.03 -24.17 -0.75
C ALA A 302 -3.68 -25.06 -1.97
N PHE A 303 -2.49 -25.66 -2.01
CA PHE A 303 -2.01 -26.48 -3.13
C PHE A 303 -1.88 -27.95 -2.75
N GLU A 304 -2.18 -28.84 -3.70
CA GLU A 304 -1.82 -30.27 -3.61
C GLU A 304 -0.31 -30.40 -3.89
N ILE A 305 0.44 -30.99 -2.96
CA ILE A 305 1.90 -31.09 -3.06
C ILE A 305 2.32 -32.56 -2.96
N ALA A 306 3.19 -33.04 -3.85
CA ALA A 306 3.68 -34.42 -3.73
C ALA A 306 5.18 -34.50 -3.93
N PHE A 307 5.86 -35.25 -3.06
CA PHE A 307 7.26 -35.59 -3.24
C PHE A 307 7.41 -36.52 -4.44
N VAL A 308 8.38 -36.24 -5.31
CA VAL A 308 8.64 -37.07 -6.49
C VAL A 308 10.02 -37.69 -6.48
N ASP A 309 11.07 -36.91 -6.23
CA ASP A 309 12.45 -37.38 -6.29
C ASP A 309 13.39 -36.51 -5.45
N PHE A 310 14.53 -37.08 -5.05
CA PHE A 310 15.61 -36.35 -4.39
C PHE A 310 16.95 -36.71 -5.05
N ARG A 311 17.73 -35.69 -5.37
CA ARG A 311 19.09 -35.88 -5.91
C ARG A 311 20.08 -34.99 -5.20
N THR A 312 21.12 -35.57 -4.61
CA THR A 312 22.26 -34.82 -4.08
C THR A 312 22.98 -34.05 -5.20
N VAL A 313 23.12 -32.74 -5.03
CA VAL A 313 23.82 -31.84 -5.96
C VAL A 313 25.25 -31.58 -5.48
N ASN A 314 25.43 -31.33 -4.19
CA ASN A 314 26.75 -31.01 -3.62
C ASN A 314 26.89 -31.53 -2.17
N HIS A 315 28.12 -31.88 -1.79
CA HIS A 315 28.51 -32.22 -0.41
C HIS A 315 29.56 -31.22 0.08
N ALA A 316 29.30 -30.58 1.22
CA ALA A 316 30.23 -29.64 1.85
C ALA A 316 30.28 -29.86 3.36
N GLY A 317 31.35 -30.50 3.84
CA GLY A 317 31.51 -30.82 5.27
C GLY A 317 30.36 -31.70 5.79
N ARG A 318 29.60 -31.20 6.76
CA ARG A 318 28.38 -31.85 7.31
C ARG A 318 27.09 -31.41 6.62
N GLY A 319 27.19 -30.65 5.53
CA GLY A 319 26.06 -30.17 4.74
C GLY A 319 25.92 -30.92 3.41
N VAL A 320 24.69 -31.08 2.97
CA VAL A 320 24.30 -31.63 1.66
C VAL A 320 23.36 -30.65 0.98
N THR A 321 23.68 -30.22 -0.23
CA THR A 321 22.70 -29.54 -1.07
C THR A 321 21.97 -30.58 -1.91
N GLY A 322 20.67 -30.71 -1.71
CA GLY A 322 19.79 -31.65 -2.42
C GLY A 322 18.80 -30.92 -3.31
N ALA A 323 18.63 -31.41 -4.54
CA ALA A 323 17.56 -31.03 -5.44
C ALA A 323 16.33 -31.91 -5.13
N VAL A 324 15.27 -31.28 -4.63
CA VAL A 324 14.00 -31.91 -4.27
C VAL A 324 13.02 -31.66 -5.41
N THR A 325 12.60 -32.72 -6.08
CA THR A 325 11.56 -32.63 -7.11
C THR A 325 10.21 -32.94 -6.48
N MET A 326 9.25 -32.05 -6.67
CA MET A 326 7.88 -32.17 -6.15
C MET A 326 6.86 -31.73 -7.19
N THR A 327 5.61 -32.14 -7.05
CA THR A 327 4.49 -31.53 -7.79
C THR A 327 3.79 -30.51 -6.90
N ILE A 328 3.39 -29.35 -7.44
CA ILE A 328 2.61 -28.31 -6.76
C ILE A 328 1.42 -27.96 -7.65
N GLY A 329 0.20 -28.25 -7.20
CA GLY A 329 -1.01 -28.07 -8.03
C GLY A 329 -0.94 -28.82 -9.36
N GLY A 330 -0.27 -29.97 -9.40
CA GLY A 330 -0.04 -30.77 -10.61
C GLY A 330 1.16 -30.37 -11.47
N ASN A 331 1.84 -29.25 -11.18
CA ASN A 331 3.06 -28.83 -11.90
C ASN A 331 4.30 -29.41 -11.24
N ARG A 332 5.21 -29.99 -12.01
CA ARG A 332 6.44 -30.60 -11.49
C ARG A 332 7.55 -29.56 -11.40
N GLU A 333 8.01 -29.30 -10.18
CA GLU A 333 9.07 -28.34 -9.86
C GLU A 333 10.27 -29.04 -9.21
N THR A 334 11.47 -28.51 -9.40
CA THR A 334 12.70 -28.98 -8.74
C THR A 334 13.36 -27.81 -8.02
N LEU A 335 13.45 -27.92 -6.70
CA LEU A 335 13.94 -26.86 -5.82
C LEU A 335 15.15 -27.35 -5.03
N ARG A 336 16.18 -26.52 -4.85
CA ARG A 336 17.35 -26.90 -4.05
C ARG A 336 17.23 -26.43 -2.62
N TYR A 337 17.58 -27.33 -1.71
CA TYR A 337 17.68 -27.06 -0.29
C TYR A 337 19.01 -27.56 0.25
N ARG A 338 19.54 -26.88 1.27
CA ARG A 338 20.67 -27.36 2.05
C ARG A 338 20.14 -28.11 3.27
N PHE A 339 20.68 -29.29 3.49
CA PHE A 339 20.44 -30.15 4.64
C PHE A 339 21.72 -30.24 5.44
N ARG A 340 21.61 -30.28 6.77
CA ARG A 340 22.78 -30.39 7.65
C ARG A 340 22.52 -31.39 8.75
N GLU A 341 23.55 -32.16 9.07
CA GLU A 341 23.53 -33.04 10.24
C GLU A 341 23.82 -32.21 11.50
N ASN A 342 22.91 -32.28 12.49
CA ASN A 342 23.05 -31.60 13.76
C ASN A 342 24.02 -32.34 14.70
N SER A 343 24.23 -31.82 15.91
CA SER A 343 25.13 -32.46 16.89
C SER A 343 24.66 -33.83 17.41
N ALA A 344 23.36 -34.15 17.26
CA ALA A 344 22.77 -35.43 17.64
C ALA A 344 22.87 -36.50 16.53
N GLY A 345 23.33 -36.12 15.33
CA GLY A 345 23.39 -37.00 14.17
C GLY A 345 22.11 -37.01 13.31
N ASP A 346 21.15 -36.13 13.62
CA ASP A 346 19.92 -36.01 12.84
C ASP A 346 20.11 -35.01 11.70
N TRP A 347 19.58 -35.34 10.52
CA TRP A 347 19.52 -34.39 9.41
C TRP A 347 18.35 -33.42 9.58
N LYS A 348 18.59 -32.16 9.24
CA LYS A 348 17.57 -31.09 9.22
C LYS A 348 17.70 -30.24 7.96
N LEU A 349 16.60 -29.62 7.58
CA LEU A 349 16.57 -28.57 6.56
C LEU A 349 17.23 -27.31 7.15
N TRP A 350 18.25 -26.80 6.46
CA TRP A 350 19.07 -25.69 6.92
C TRP A 350 18.79 -24.39 6.16
N GLU A 351 18.67 -24.48 4.84
CA GLU A 351 18.57 -23.32 3.94
C GLU A 351 17.74 -23.70 2.72
N ALA A 352 16.92 -22.76 2.24
CA ALA A 352 16.32 -22.83 0.92
C ALA A 352 17.27 -22.12 -0.04
N VAL A 353 17.90 -22.88 -0.93
CA VAL A 353 18.82 -22.31 -1.94
C VAL A 353 17.98 -21.67 -3.05
N ASP A 354 16.92 -22.36 -3.47
CA ASP A 354 15.92 -21.92 -4.46
C ASP A 354 14.58 -22.60 -4.13
N GLY A 355 14.23 -22.59 -2.84
CA GLY A 355 13.06 -23.30 -2.29
C GLY A 355 11.72 -22.58 -2.48
N LEU A 356 10.66 -23.15 -1.88
CA LEU A 356 9.32 -22.55 -1.79
C LEU A 356 9.30 -21.24 -0.98
N ARG A 357 10.43 -20.89 -0.39
CA ARG A 357 10.67 -19.65 0.33
C ARG A 357 11.81 -18.95 -0.40
N SER A 358 11.56 -17.75 -0.88
CA SER A 358 12.65 -16.82 -1.13
C SER A 358 13.29 -16.47 0.22
N SER A 359 14.59 -16.25 0.23
CA SER A 359 15.31 -15.69 1.37
C SER A 359 16.01 -14.40 0.91
N PRO A 360 16.36 -13.48 1.82
CA PRO A 360 17.18 -12.33 1.48
C PRO A 360 18.46 -12.72 0.73
N SER A 361 19.11 -13.81 1.14
CA SER A 361 20.31 -14.37 0.49
C SER A 361 20.06 -14.85 -0.94
N ALA A 362 18.93 -15.52 -1.18
CA ALA A 362 18.55 -15.96 -2.52
C ALA A 362 18.35 -14.76 -3.47
N VAL A 363 17.66 -13.73 -3.00
CA VAL A 363 17.43 -12.49 -3.75
C VAL A 363 18.74 -11.72 -3.97
N ALA A 364 19.62 -11.65 -2.97
CA ALA A 364 20.95 -11.05 -3.11
C ALA A 364 21.79 -11.75 -4.19
N ARG A 365 21.75 -13.09 -4.22
CA ARG A 365 22.47 -13.88 -5.23
C ARG A 365 21.89 -13.68 -6.63
N GLU A 366 20.57 -13.65 -6.75
CA GLU A 366 19.88 -13.36 -8.01
C GLU A 366 20.25 -11.97 -8.52
N PHE A 367 20.23 -10.96 -7.64
CA PHE A 367 20.64 -9.60 -7.94
C PHE A 367 22.07 -9.53 -8.49
N VAL A 368 23.04 -10.14 -7.81
CA VAL A 368 24.44 -10.13 -8.25
C VAL A 368 24.64 -10.94 -9.55
N THR A 369 23.97 -12.08 -9.68
CA THR A 369 24.02 -12.89 -10.91
C THR A 369 23.47 -12.11 -12.11
N ALA A 370 22.39 -11.35 -11.91
CA ALA A 370 21.80 -10.52 -12.94
C ALA A 370 22.69 -9.32 -13.30
N LEU A 371 23.40 -8.74 -12.32
CA LEU A 371 24.40 -7.69 -12.56
C LEU A 371 25.57 -8.22 -13.42
N ASP A 372 26.13 -9.39 -13.08
CA ASP A 372 27.22 -10.02 -13.83
C ASP A 372 26.82 -10.39 -15.27
N ALA A 373 25.57 -10.81 -15.45
CA ALA A 373 25.01 -11.15 -16.75
C ALA A 373 24.65 -9.94 -17.64
N ASP A 374 24.85 -8.71 -17.13
CA ASP A 374 24.39 -7.47 -17.77
C ASP A 374 22.87 -7.50 -18.10
N ASP A 375 22.06 -8.13 -17.23
CA ASP A 375 20.61 -8.25 -17.40
C ASP A 375 19.85 -7.28 -16.47
N ARG A 376 19.71 -6.05 -16.94
CA ARG A 376 18.95 -5.00 -16.24
C ARG A 376 17.52 -5.42 -15.89
N THR A 377 16.88 -6.20 -16.75
CA THR A 377 15.49 -6.60 -16.53
C THR A 377 15.41 -7.55 -15.35
N ALA A 378 16.32 -8.52 -15.27
CA ALA A 378 16.42 -9.42 -14.13
C ALA A 378 16.82 -8.67 -12.84
N VAL A 379 17.74 -7.71 -12.92
CA VAL A 379 18.08 -6.86 -11.76
C VAL A 379 16.86 -6.10 -11.25
N ASN A 380 16.13 -5.39 -12.12
CA ASN A 380 14.93 -4.65 -11.70
C ASN A 380 13.84 -5.56 -11.13
N GLN A 381 13.75 -6.82 -11.59
CA GLN A 381 12.82 -7.79 -11.00
C GLN A 381 13.16 -8.17 -9.55
N THR A 382 14.41 -8.00 -9.11
CA THR A 382 14.78 -8.24 -7.69
C THR A 382 14.48 -7.05 -6.78
N ILE A 383 14.24 -5.87 -7.35
CA ILE A 383 13.91 -4.64 -6.64
C ILE A 383 12.40 -4.61 -6.34
N ALA A 384 12.03 -4.08 -5.18
CA ALA A 384 10.63 -3.92 -4.81
C ALA A 384 10.00 -2.77 -5.59
N ASP A 385 8.87 -3.02 -6.27
CA ASP A 385 8.10 -1.98 -6.98
C ASP A 385 7.63 -0.83 -6.06
N ASP A 386 7.50 -1.12 -4.77
CA ASP A 386 7.10 -0.19 -3.70
C ASP A 386 8.25 0.10 -2.70
N GLY A 387 9.48 -0.25 -3.08
CA GLY A 387 10.69 0.00 -2.32
C GLY A 387 11.17 1.45 -2.35
N GLU A 388 12.20 1.74 -1.58
CA GLU A 388 12.94 3.01 -1.62
C GLU A 388 14.04 3.01 -2.69
N LEU A 389 14.40 1.83 -3.19
CA LEU A 389 15.26 1.65 -4.35
C LEU A 389 14.49 1.85 -5.65
N ASP A 390 14.91 2.83 -6.44
CA ASP A 390 14.44 2.98 -7.80
C ASP A 390 14.95 1.84 -8.69
N GLU A 391 14.18 1.51 -9.73
CA GLU A 391 14.68 0.67 -10.82
C GLU A 391 15.93 1.28 -11.48
N TRP A 392 16.79 0.43 -12.03
CA TRP A 392 17.94 0.89 -12.80
C TRP A 392 17.50 1.45 -14.14
N THR A 393 17.92 2.68 -14.44
CA THR A 393 17.79 3.24 -15.78
C THR A 393 18.82 2.62 -16.73
N GLY A 394 18.67 2.85 -18.04
CA GLY A 394 19.66 2.37 -19.02
C GLY A 394 21.04 2.95 -18.79
N ASP A 395 21.10 4.28 -18.62
CA ASP A 395 22.37 5.00 -18.48
C ASP A 395 23.14 4.61 -17.21
N GLU A 396 22.43 4.34 -16.11
CA GLU A 396 23.05 3.85 -14.87
C GLU A 396 23.56 2.41 -15.01
N PHE A 397 22.80 1.55 -15.69
CA PHE A 397 23.12 0.13 -15.81
C PHE A 397 24.29 -0.13 -16.78
N ASP A 398 24.35 0.62 -17.88
CA ASP A 398 25.44 0.55 -18.87
C ASP A 398 26.82 0.76 -18.24
N TRP A 399 26.90 1.52 -17.13
CA TRP A 399 28.14 1.69 -16.38
C TRP A 399 28.53 0.43 -15.59
N VAL A 400 27.58 -0.24 -14.94
CA VAL A 400 27.84 -1.44 -14.12
C VAL A 400 28.12 -2.68 -14.97
N GLY A 401 27.42 -2.82 -16.10
CA GLY A 401 27.62 -3.92 -17.06
C GLY A 401 29.03 -3.98 -17.68
N ALA A 402 29.85 -2.94 -17.48
CA ALA A 402 31.24 -2.91 -17.92
C ALA A 402 32.20 -3.76 -17.04
N PHE A 403 31.73 -4.26 -15.90
CA PHE A 403 32.56 -4.99 -14.92
C PHE A 403 32.08 -6.45 -14.75
N GLU A 404 33.04 -7.36 -14.55
CA GLU A 404 32.76 -8.73 -14.07
C GLU A 404 32.45 -8.68 -12.58
N ILE A 405 31.36 -9.32 -12.14
CA ILE A 405 30.86 -9.21 -10.76
C ILE A 405 30.60 -10.60 -10.19
N ASP A 406 31.36 -10.99 -9.17
CA ASP A 406 31.19 -12.27 -8.49
C ASP A 406 30.48 -12.11 -7.15
N PHE A 407 29.46 -12.95 -6.90
CA PHE A 407 28.90 -13.11 -5.56
C PHE A 407 29.83 -13.96 -4.69
N LEU A 408 30.25 -13.45 -3.53
CA LEU A 408 31.12 -14.17 -2.61
C LEU A 408 30.34 -14.76 -1.43
N ASP A 409 29.63 -13.92 -0.67
CA ASP A 409 28.87 -14.33 0.51
C ASP A 409 27.70 -13.40 0.81
N PHE A 410 26.80 -13.84 1.68
CA PHE A 410 25.72 -13.03 2.24
C PHE A 410 25.65 -13.21 3.74
N GLN A 411 25.67 -12.10 4.47
CA GLN A 411 25.53 -12.10 5.93
C GLN A 411 24.35 -11.23 6.37
N THR A 412 23.45 -11.79 7.18
CA THR A 412 22.43 -10.99 7.88
C THR A 412 23.10 -10.14 8.95
N VAL A 413 23.06 -8.82 8.78
CA VAL A 413 23.60 -7.85 9.77
C VAL A 413 22.57 -7.56 10.85
N ARG A 414 21.30 -7.38 10.43
CA ARG A 414 20.20 -7.03 11.33
C ARG A 414 18.87 -7.52 10.77
N ALA A 415 18.01 -8.05 11.63
CA ALA A 415 16.62 -8.37 11.31
C ALA A 415 15.70 -7.66 12.30
N ASP A 416 14.67 -6.98 11.80
CA ASP A 416 13.62 -6.36 12.60
C ASP A 416 12.25 -6.42 11.89
N ASP A 417 11.25 -5.75 12.45
CA ASP A 417 9.89 -5.69 11.92
C ASP A 417 9.81 -5.01 10.54
N ARG A 418 10.87 -4.31 10.14
CA ARG A 418 11.00 -3.68 8.83
C ARG A 418 11.83 -4.53 7.87
N GLY A 419 12.07 -5.80 8.14
CA GLY A 419 12.78 -6.72 7.25
C GLY A 419 14.23 -7.00 7.67
N VAL A 420 15.05 -7.37 6.70
CA VAL A 420 16.41 -7.87 6.93
C VAL A 420 17.41 -6.96 6.26
N VAL A 421 18.35 -6.38 7.01
CA VAL A 421 19.54 -5.75 6.45
C VAL A 421 20.60 -6.82 6.26
N GLY A 422 20.92 -7.09 5.01
CA GLY A 422 21.96 -8.04 4.59
C GLY A 422 23.17 -7.32 4.03
N GLU A 423 24.35 -7.83 4.35
CA GLU A 423 25.62 -7.46 3.74
C GLU A 423 25.95 -8.49 2.65
N ILE A 424 26.18 -8.00 1.44
CA ILE A 424 26.51 -8.79 0.25
C ILE A 424 28.00 -8.58 -0.03
N ASP A 425 28.79 -9.62 0.16
CA ASP A 425 30.19 -9.62 -0.23
C ASP A 425 30.29 -9.98 -1.72
N MET A 426 30.96 -9.15 -2.50
CA MET A 426 31.12 -9.35 -3.94
C MET A 426 32.51 -8.90 -4.42
N ALA A 427 32.95 -9.43 -5.57
CA ALA A 427 34.14 -8.95 -6.25
C ALA A 427 33.75 -8.22 -7.54
N VAL A 428 34.26 -7.01 -7.75
CA VAL A 428 34.07 -6.23 -8.98
C VAL A 428 35.41 -6.11 -9.70
N ALA A 429 35.51 -6.71 -10.89
CA ALA A 429 36.75 -6.85 -11.64
C ALA A 429 37.91 -7.39 -10.77
N GLY A 430 37.62 -8.39 -9.93
CA GLY A 430 38.57 -9.02 -9.02
C GLY A 430 38.91 -8.23 -7.74
N ASN A 431 38.26 -7.10 -7.48
CA ASN A 431 38.40 -6.35 -6.22
C ASN A 431 37.22 -6.65 -5.30
N GLU A 432 37.49 -7.23 -4.14
CA GLU A 432 36.46 -7.57 -3.15
C GLU A 432 35.94 -6.31 -2.42
N GLY A 433 34.63 -6.28 -2.18
CA GLY A 433 33.93 -5.25 -1.42
C GLY A 433 32.60 -5.78 -0.90
N SER A 434 31.97 -5.00 -0.03
CA SER A 434 30.72 -5.38 0.63
C SER A 434 29.69 -4.28 0.46
N LEU A 435 28.45 -4.65 0.16
CA LEU A 435 27.32 -3.71 0.04
C LEU A 435 26.23 -4.07 1.05
N LYS A 436 25.55 -3.08 1.60
CA LYS A 436 24.43 -3.32 2.52
C LYS A 436 23.11 -2.92 1.88
N TYR A 437 22.19 -3.87 1.88
CA TYR A 437 20.84 -3.68 1.39
C TYR A 437 19.83 -4.13 2.43
N ARG A 438 18.71 -3.44 2.49
CA ARG A 438 17.53 -3.95 3.19
C ARG A 438 16.70 -4.78 2.24
N PHE A 439 16.31 -5.95 2.69
CA PHE A 439 15.39 -6.87 2.04
C PHE A 439 14.07 -6.85 2.80
N ARG A 440 12.95 -6.86 2.07
CA ARG A 440 11.60 -7.00 2.65
C ARG A 440 10.78 -7.97 1.83
N GLN A 441 9.83 -8.62 2.49
CA GLN A 441 8.78 -9.35 1.79
C GLN A 441 7.73 -8.37 1.28
N ASN A 442 7.39 -8.46 0.00
CA ASN A 442 6.27 -7.72 -0.57
C ASN A 442 4.92 -8.32 -0.12
N SER A 443 3.80 -7.76 -0.61
CA SER A 443 2.47 -8.29 -0.28
C SER A 443 2.19 -9.73 -0.74
N ALA A 444 2.96 -10.22 -1.72
CA ALA A 444 2.89 -11.60 -2.21
C ALA A 444 3.72 -12.58 -1.36
N GLY A 445 4.55 -12.07 -0.45
CA GLY A 445 5.45 -12.88 0.38
C GLY A 445 6.84 -13.07 -0.22
N ASP A 446 7.12 -12.46 -1.39
CA ASP A 446 8.43 -12.55 -2.04
C ASP A 446 9.40 -11.55 -1.43
N TRP A 447 10.60 -12.00 -1.10
CA TRP A 447 11.68 -11.09 -0.75
C TRP A 447 12.11 -10.25 -1.95
N LYS A 448 12.40 -8.97 -1.70
CA LYS A 448 12.87 -7.99 -2.67
C LYS A 448 13.92 -7.08 -2.04
N LEU A 449 14.82 -6.52 -2.85
CA LEU A 449 15.66 -5.40 -2.43
C LEU A 449 14.77 -4.18 -2.24
N TRP A 450 14.83 -3.58 -1.05
CA TRP A 450 13.96 -2.50 -0.65
C TRP A 450 14.68 -1.15 -0.57
N GLU A 451 15.88 -1.14 0.00
CA GLU A 451 16.64 0.09 0.33
C GLU A 451 18.13 -0.22 0.21
N ALA A 452 18.92 0.70 -0.36
CA ALA A 452 20.37 0.70 -0.21
C ALA A 452 20.70 1.35 1.15
N VAL A 453 21.43 0.62 1.99
CA VAL A 453 21.88 1.10 3.31
C VAL A 453 23.35 1.53 3.24
N ASP A 454 24.13 0.81 2.43
CA ASP A 454 25.49 1.13 2.00
C ASP A 454 25.70 0.44 0.65
N GLY A 455 24.95 0.87 -0.36
CA GLY A 455 24.80 0.21 -1.66
C GLY A 455 25.61 0.85 -2.79
N LEU A 456 25.58 0.23 -3.97
CA LEU A 456 26.18 0.79 -5.20
C LEU A 456 25.54 2.13 -5.64
N ARG A 457 24.39 2.50 -5.06
CA ARG A 457 23.54 3.64 -5.47
C ARG A 457 23.26 4.64 -4.34
N ASP A 458 24.05 4.63 -3.26
CA ASP A 458 23.93 5.62 -2.18
C ASP A 458 24.55 6.99 -2.48
#